data_AF-A0A7X9EE79-F1
#
_entry.id   AF-A0A7X9EE79-F1
#
_cell.length_a   1.000
_cell.length_b   1.000
_cell.length_c   1.000
_cell.angle_alpha   90.00
_cell.angle_beta   90.00
_cell.angle_gamma   90.00
#
_symmetry.space_group_name_H-M   'P 1'
#
loop_
_entity.id
_entity.type
_entity.pdbx_description
1 polymer ?
#
loop_
_entity_poly.entity_id
_entity_poly.type
_entity_poly.pdbx_seq_one_letter_code
_entity_poly.pdbx_strand_id
1 'polypeptide(L)' 'MTKKLNIYNHTGITEADNKAILEAVDAGIELTIDELGRVYNEGGIYIADAEETELGNGIGCK' A
#
# COMPACT_ATOMS: atom_id res chain seq x y z
N MET A 1 -12.46 4.46 7.94
CA MET A 1 -12.99 3.67 6.79
C MET A 1 -11.80 3.20 5.96
N THR A 2 -11.88 2.06 5.26
CA THR A 2 -10.80 1.62 4.35
C THR A 2 -11.20 1.83 2.89
N LYS A 3 -10.23 2.13 2.02
CA LYS A 3 -10.36 2.23 0.56
C LYS A 3 -9.35 1.31 -0.12
N LYS A 4 -9.58 0.91 -1.37
CA LYS A 4 -8.58 0.13 -2.12
C LYS A 4 -7.27 0.91 -2.24
N LEU A 5 -6.14 0.25 -1.95
CA LEU A 5 -4.83 0.86 -2.11
C LEU A 5 -4.55 1.10 -3.59
N ASN A 6 -4.11 2.31 -3.94
CA ASN A 6 -3.62 2.62 -5.27
C ASN A 6 -2.11 2.85 -5.20
N ILE A 7 -1.35 1.85 -5.64
CA ILE A 7 0.12 1.87 -5.60
C ILE A 7 0.75 2.90 -6.54
N TYR A 8 -0.01 3.51 -7.45
CA TYR A 8 0.50 4.54 -8.37
C TYR A 8 0.47 5.96 -7.76
N ASN A 9 -0.21 6.13 -6.63
CA ASN A 9 -0.23 7.39 -5.87
C ASN A 9 -0.08 7.17 -4.36
N HIS A 10 0.46 6.03 -3.93
CA HIS A 10 0.84 5.79 -2.53
C HIS A 10 2.21 5.14 -2.49
N THR A 11 2.99 5.44 -1.46
CA THR A 11 4.28 4.81 -1.17
C THR A 11 4.27 4.35 0.29
N GLY A 12 4.97 3.26 0.61
CA GLY A 12 5.27 2.88 1.98
C GLY A 12 6.14 3.95 2.67
N ILE A 13 5.93 4.15 3.96
CA ILE A 13 6.67 5.13 4.78
C ILE A 13 8.16 4.75 4.85
N THR A 14 8.45 3.45 4.91
CA THR A 14 9.82 2.92 4.89
C THR A 14 10.08 2.04 3.67
N GLU A 15 11.34 1.71 3.40
CA GLU A 15 11.71 0.71 2.38
C GLU A 15 11.12 -0.68 2.68
N ALA A 16 11.00 -1.03 3.96
CA ALA A 16 10.38 -2.29 4.38
C ALA A 16 8.88 -2.32 4.09
N ASP A 17 8.18 -1.21 4.34
CA ASP A 17 6.77 -1.04 3.99
C ASP A 17 6.57 -1.15 2.49
N ASN A 18 7.44 -0.49 1.71
CA ASN A 18 7.42 -0.57 0.27
C ASN A 18 7.51 -2.03 -0.20
N LYS A 19 8.49 -2.75 0.32
CA LYS A 19 8.69 -4.16 -0.02
C LYS A 19 7.46 -5.01 0.34
N ALA A 20 6.90 -4.85 1.54
CA ALA A 20 5.73 -5.62 1.97
C ALA A 20 4.49 -5.38 1.10
N ILE A 21 4.27 -4.12 0.69
CA ILE A 21 3.18 -3.75 -0.22
C ILE A 21 3.37 -4.38 -1.60
N LEU A 22 4.57 -4.28 -2.18
CA LEU A 22 4.86 -4.87 -3.50
C LEU A 22 4.76 -6.39 -3.47
N GLU A 23 5.31 -7.06 -2.45
CA GLU A 23 5.23 -8.52 -2.31
C GLU A 23 3.78 -9.01 -2.26
N ALA A 24 2.90 -8.28 -1.56
CA ALA A 24 1.48 -8.61 -1.52
C ALA A 24 0.80 -8.38 -2.87
N VAL A 25 1.10 -7.28 -3.56
CA VAL A 25 0.57 -7.01 -4.91
C VAL A 25 1.03 -8.07 -5.92
N ASP A 26 2.30 -8.44 -5.91
CA ASP A 26 2.88 -9.46 -6.79
C ASP A 26 2.29 -10.85 -6.52
N ALA A 27 1.92 -11.12 -5.27
CA ALA A 27 1.17 -12.32 -4.88
C ALA A 27 -0.31 -12.27 -5.27
N GLY A 28 -0.78 -11.18 -5.88
CA GLY A 28 -2.18 -10.99 -6.29
C GLY A 28 -3.13 -10.72 -5.12
N ILE A 29 -2.61 -10.33 -3.96
CA ILE A 29 -3.40 -10.04 -2.77
C ILE A 29 -4.03 -8.65 -2.90
N GLU A 30 -5.34 -8.56 -2.67
CA GLU A 30 -6.01 -7.26 -2.64
C GLU A 30 -5.65 -6.50 -1.35
N LEU A 31 -5.23 -5.25 -1.52
CA LEU A 31 -4.84 -4.36 -0.44
C LEU A 31 -5.82 -3.20 -0.28
N THR A 32 -6.10 -2.85 0.97
CA THR A 32 -6.87 -1.66 1.35
C THR A 32 -6.05 -0.79 2.29
N ILE A 33 -6.31 0.50 2.30
CA ILE A 33 -5.65 1.49 3.17
C ILE A 33 -6.70 2.26 3.95
N ASP A 34 -6.45 2.52 5.23
CA ASP A 34 -7.31 3.36 6.06
C ASP A 34 -6.92 4.84 6.03
N GLU A 35 -7.69 5.67 6.73
CA GLU A 35 -7.47 7.12 6.83
C GLU A 35 -6.18 7.50 7.57
N LEU A 36 -5.56 6.56 8.30
CA LEU A 36 -4.29 6.77 9.00
C LEU A 36 -3.09 6.27 8.17
N GLY A 37 -3.32 5.79 6.95
CA GLY A 37 -2.26 5.27 6.09
C GLY A 37 -1.90 3.80 6.33
N ARG A 38 -2.68 3.08 7.14
CA ARG A 38 -2.38 1.66 7.45
C ARG A 38 -2.94 0.76 6.36
N VAL A 39 -2.08 -0.07 5.79
CA VAL A 39 -2.41 -1.01 4.72
C VAL A 39 -2.78 -2.37 5.31
N TYR A 40 -3.87 -2.95 4.82
CA TYR A 40 -4.40 -4.25 5.21
C TYR A 40 -4.65 -5.11 3.97
N ASN A 41 -4.51 -6.43 4.10
CA ASN A 41 -4.96 -7.37 3.08
C ASN A 41 -6.47 -7.64 3.14
N GLU A 42 -6.99 -8.46 2.22
CA GLU A 42 -8.39 -8.89 2.17
C GLU A 42 -8.90 -9.59 3.44
N GLY A 43 -8.00 -10.15 4.25
CA GLY A 43 -8.31 -10.76 5.55
C GLY A 43 -8.34 -9.78 6.71
N GLY A 44 -8.10 -8.49 6.46
CA GLY A 44 -7.98 -7.46 7.51
C GLY A 44 -6.67 -7.54 8.30
N ILE A 45 -5.66 -8.26 7.80
CA ILE A 45 -4.34 -8.36 8.42
C ILE A 45 -3.51 -7.15 7.98
N TYR A 46 -2.91 -6.48 8.96
CA TYR A 46 -1.99 -5.37 8.72
C TYR A 46 -0.75 -5.82 7.95
N ILE A 47 -0.36 -5.03 6.95
CA ILE A 47 0.78 -5.29 6.05
C ILE A 47 1.89 -4.27 6.26
N ALA A 48 1.56 -2.98 6.25
CA ALA A 48 2.54 -1.89 6.22
C ALA A 48 1.87 -0.52 6.48
N ASP A 49 2.67 0.50 6.73
CA ASP A 49 2.21 1.90 6.68
C ASP A 49 2.58 2.56 5.35
N ALA A 50 1.67 3.38 4.81
CA ALA A 50 1.82 4.08 3.55
C ALA A 50 1.27 5.52 3.63
N GLU A 51 1.81 6.38 2.78
CA GLU A 51 1.39 7.76 2.59
C GLU A 51 0.98 8.01 1.14
N GLU A 52 0.08 8.98 0.95
CA GLU A 52 -0.35 9.41 -0.38
C GLU A 52 0.72 10.29 -1.03
N THR A 53 0.97 10.07 -2.30
CA THR A 53 1.92 10.82 -3.13
C THR A 53 1.21 11.38 -4.35
N GLU A 54 1.90 12.25 -5.10
CA GLU A 54 1.44 12.61 -6.45
C GLU A 54 1.32 11.35 -7.33
N LEU A 55 0.34 11.38 -8.25
CA LEU A 55 0.16 10.31 -9.24
C LEU A 55 1.41 10.17 -10.10
N GLY A 56 1.96 8.96 -10.20
CA GLY A 56 3.21 8.69 -10.92
C GLY A 56 4.44 8.63 -10.00
N ASN A 57 4.31 9.05 -8.74
CA ASN A 57 5.36 8.93 -7.72
C ASN A 57 5.10 7.79 -6.71
N GLY A 58 4.00 7.06 -6.89
CA GLY A 58 3.67 5.91 -6.06
C GLY A 58 4.68 4.77 -6.23
N ILE A 59 4.64 3.83 -5.30
CA ILE A 59 5.53 2.68 -5.27
C ILE A 59 5.47 1.81 -6.53
N GLY A 60 4.31 1.70 -7.17
CA GLY A 60 4.12 0.96 -8.41
C GLY A 60 4.71 1.64 -9.65
N CYS A 61 5.30 2.82 -9.51
CA CYS A 61 5.97 3.56 -10.58
C CYS A 61 7.51 3.50 -10.51
N LYS A 62 8.07 2.84 -9.50
CA LYS A 62 9.51 2.69 -9.28
C LYS A 62 10.08 1.44 -9.95
#